data_AF-A0A7W4C413-F1
#
_entry.id   AF-A0A7W4C413-F1
#
_cell.length_a   1.000
_cell.length_b   1.000
_cell.length_c   1.000
_cell.angle_alpha   90.00
_cell.angle_beta   90.00
_cell.angle_gamma   90.00
#
_symmetry.space_group_name_H-M   'P 1'
#
loop_
_entity.id
_entity.type
_entity.pdbx_description
1 polymer ?
#
loop_
_entity_poly.entity_id
_entity_poly.type
_entity_poly.pdbx_seq_one_letter_code
_entity_poly.pdbx_strand_id
1 'polypeptide(L)'
;MSENVNNSLIEAINDEYKSRATYRAVINKFGEIRPFINIVAAEGRHIDALLPLFAKYNIAIPDDDWDSRVKTPTTIIEACHLGVKDEIENAQMYDRLLYSTIGYTDIQAVLTQLQRASKENHLPAFQRCVERGGRGQKNRRGQCCK
;
A
#
# COMPACT_ATOMS: atom_id res chain seq x y z
N MET A 1 -18.24 -8.88 19.36
CA MET A 1 -17.71 -8.44 18.05
C MET A 1 -17.72 -9.63 17.11
N SER A 2 -18.08 -9.48 15.83
CA SER A 2 -17.92 -10.60 14.87
C SER A 2 -16.43 -10.85 14.65
N GLU A 3 -16.00 -12.11 14.76
CA GLU A 3 -14.62 -12.55 14.49
C GLU A 3 -14.15 -12.08 13.10
N ASN A 4 -15.08 -12.04 12.13
CA ASN A 4 -14.82 -11.57 10.77
C ASN A 4 -14.39 -10.10 10.70
N VAL A 5 -14.95 -9.22 11.54
CA VAL A 5 -14.59 -7.79 11.57
C VAL A 5 -13.19 -7.59 12.14
N ASN A 6 -12.88 -8.29 13.23
CA ASN A 6 -11.56 -8.23 13.84
C ASN A 6 -10.48 -8.68 12.84
N ASN A 7 -10.66 -9.86 12.26
CA ASN A 7 -9.72 -10.40 11.29
C ASN A 7 -9.59 -9.50 10.05
N SER A 8 -10.69 -8.91 9.57
CA SER A 8 -10.66 -8.05 8.40
C SER A 8 -9.88 -6.75 8.63
N LEU A 9 -10.05 -6.11 9.78
CA LEU A 9 -9.31 -4.88 10.12
C LEU A 9 -7.83 -5.17 10.36
N ILE A 10 -7.52 -6.26 11.07
CA ILE A 10 -6.13 -6.71 11.30
C ILE A 10 -5.44 -7.07 9.98
N GLU A 11 -6.13 -7.77 9.07
CA GLU A 11 -5.60 -8.12 7.74
C GLU A 11 -5.32 -6.85 6.92
N ALA A 12 -6.30 -5.93 6.84
CA ALA A 12 -6.15 -4.67 6.11
C ALA A 12 -4.94 -3.86 6.60
N ILE A 13 -4.85 -3.58 7.91
CA ILE A 13 -3.77 -2.71 8.42
C ILE A 13 -2.38 -3.37 8.27
N ASN A 14 -2.29 -4.69 8.40
CA ASN A 14 -1.03 -5.41 8.20
C ASN A 14 -0.57 -5.35 6.74
N ASP A 15 -1.49 -5.41 5.77
CA ASP A 15 -1.14 -5.27 4.37
C ASP A 15 -0.65 -3.85 4.05
N GLU A 16 -1.28 -2.82 4.62
CA GLU A 16 -0.81 -1.43 4.51
C GLU A 16 0.58 -1.23 5.16
N TYR A 17 0.84 -1.84 6.33
CA TYR A 17 2.16 -1.85 6.95
C TYR A 17 3.21 -2.52 6.07
N LYS A 18 2.90 -3.71 5.54
CA LYS A 18 3.79 -4.46 4.64
C LYS A 18 4.11 -3.67 3.37
N SER A 19 3.12 -3.07 2.72
CA SER A 19 3.31 -2.26 1.51
C SER A 19 4.15 -1.03 1.80
N ARG A 20 3.86 -0.31 2.91
CA ARG A 20 4.64 0.84 3.36
C ARG A 20 6.11 0.48 3.62
N ALA A 21 6.36 -0.60 4.36
CA ALA A 21 7.71 -1.09 4.65
C ALA A 21 8.45 -1.51 3.37
N THR A 22 7.77 -2.22 2.47
CA THR A 22 8.33 -2.67 1.19
C THR A 22 8.77 -1.48 0.34
N TYR A 23 7.91 -0.47 0.17
CA TYR A 23 8.23 0.71 -0.64
C TYR A 23 9.28 1.60 0.03
N ARG A 24 9.27 1.74 1.36
CA ARG A 24 10.38 2.38 2.10
C ARG A 24 11.71 1.70 1.83
N ALA A 25 11.76 0.37 1.88
CA ALA A 25 12.98 -0.39 1.63
C ALA A 25 13.50 -0.18 0.19
N VAL A 26 12.60 -0.13 -0.79
CA VAL A 26 12.95 0.21 -2.20
C VAL A 26 13.53 1.63 -2.29
N ILE A 27 12.88 2.63 -1.67
CA ILE A 27 13.36 4.02 -1.66
C ILE A 27 14.74 4.12 -1.00
N ASN A 28 14.94 3.45 0.13
CA ASN A 28 16.21 3.45 0.86
C ASN A 28 17.35 2.85 0.01
N LYS A 29 17.06 1.82 -0.80
CA LYS A 29 18.07 1.14 -1.62
C LYS A 29 18.37 1.85 -2.94
N PHE A 30 17.35 2.37 -3.62
CA PHE A 30 17.48 2.87 -4.99
C PHE A 30 17.30 4.39 -5.12
N GLY A 31 16.95 5.07 -4.02
CA GLY A 31 16.63 6.49 -3.98
C GLY A 31 15.17 6.80 -4.32
N GLU A 32 14.84 8.10 -4.41
CA GLU A 32 13.50 8.57 -4.67
C GLU A 32 13.03 8.25 -6.09
N ILE A 33 12.13 7.27 -6.21
CA ILE A 33 11.51 6.85 -7.46
C ILE A 33 10.00 7.12 -7.36
N ARG A 34 9.47 7.89 -8.31
CA ARG A 34 8.13 8.52 -8.24
C ARG A 34 6.97 7.63 -7.77
N PRO A 35 6.73 6.41 -8.30
CA PRO A 35 5.66 5.55 -7.80
C PRO A 35 5.84 5.24 -6.30
N PHE A 36 7.03 4.82 -5.88
CA PHE A 36 7.29 4.44 -4.49
C PHE A 36 7.13 5.61 -3.51
N ILE A 37 7.69 6.80 -3.79
CA ILE A 37 7.58 7.94 -2.87
C ILE A 37 6.13 8.41 -2.69
N ASN A 38 5.33 8.36 -3.75
CA ASN A 38 3.94 8.81 -3.70
C ASN A 38 3.06 7.77 -2.99
N ILE A 39 3.29 6.50 -3.28
CA ILE A 39 2.49 5.39 -2.75
C ILE A 39 2.82 5.14 -1.29
N VAL A 40 4.08 5.24 -0.86
CA VAL A 40 4.43 5.11 0.57
C VAL A 40 3.73 6.14 1.45
N ALA A 41 3.51 7.35 0.91
CA ALA A 41 2.74 8.38 1.59
C ALA A 41 1.22 8.10 1.55
N ALA A 42 0.73 7.41 0.51
CA ALA A 42 -0.64 6.93 0.43
C ALA A 42 -0.92 5.83 1.47
N GLU A 43 -0.03 4.84 1.62
CA GLU A 43 -0.19 3.78 2.62
C GLU A 43 -0.20 4.35 4.04
N GLY A 44 0.58 5.41 4.31
CA GLY A 44 0.48 6.14 5.57
C GLY A 44 -0.93 6.68 5.83
N ARG A 45 -1.59 7.25 4.83
CA ARG A 45 -2.96 7.75 4.94
C ARG A 45 -3.99 6.62 5.04
N HIS A 46 -3.74 5.48 4.40
CA HIS A 46 -4.59 4.30 4.51
C HIS A 46 -4.59 3.76 5.95
N ILE A 47 -3.42 3.64 6.56
CA ILE A 47 -3.27 3.29 7.97
C ILE A 47 -4.05 4.28 8.84
N ASP A 48 -3.84 5.58 8.64
CA ASP A 48 -4.54 6.62 9.42
C ASP A 48 -6.07 6.53 9.27
N ALA A 49 -6.58 6.13 8.11
CA ALA A 49 -8.01 5.94 7.86
C ALA A 49 -8.58 4.69 8.56
N LEU A 50 -7.75 3.66 8.78
CA LEU A 50 -8.15 2.43 9.49
C LEU A 50 -8.17 2.62 11.01
N LEU A 51 -7.23 3.38 11.59
CA LEU A 51 -7.07 3.53 13.04
C LEU A 51 -8.36 3.92 13.81
N PRO A 52 -9.22 4.84 13.32
CA PRO A 52 -10.49 5.15 13.99
C PRO A 52 -11.43 3.95 14.10
N LEU A 53 -11.39 3.01 13.16
CA LEU A 53 -12.20 1.78 13.20
C LEU A 53 -11.71 0.85 14.32
N PHE A 54 -10.39 0.72 14.51
CA PHE A 54 -9.82 -0.05 15.62
C PHE A 54 -10.31 0.47 16.97
N ALA A 55 -10.28 1.79 17.17
CA ALA A 55 -10.79 2.42 18.38
C ALA A 55 -12.31 2.20 18.55
N LYS A 56 -13.09 2.43 17.49
CA LYS A 56 -14.56 2.29 17.52
C LYS A 56 -15.01 0.87 17.86
N TYR A 57 -14.34 -0.13 17.32
CA TYR A 57 -14.67 -1.54 17.53
C TYR A 57 -13.88 -2.18 18.68
N ASN A 58 -13.10 -1.41 19.44
CA ASN A 58 -12.28 -1.88 20.56
C ASN A 58 -11.37 -3.07 20.19
N ILE A 59 -10.69 -2.94 19.05
CA ILE A 59 -9.73 -3.92 18.53
C ILE A 59 -8.33 -3.41 18.82
N ALA A 60 -7.46 -4.30 19.31
CA ALA A 60 -6.05 -3.99 19.50
C ALA A 60 -5.37 -3.76 18.15
N ILE A 61 -4.64 -2.66 18.03
CA ILE A 61 -3.84 -2.37 16.84
C ILE A 61 -2.61 -3.29 16.87
N PRO A 62 -2.34 -4.07 15.81
CA PRO A 62 -1.14 -4.89 15.74
C PRO A 62 0.12 -4.01 15.65
N ASP A 63 1.24 -4.51 16.20
CA ASP A 63 2.53 -3.84 16.08
C ASP A 63 2.99 -3.78 14.61
N ASP A 64 3.55 -2.64 14.20
CA ASP A 64 4.18 -2.51 12.89
C ASP A 64 5.66 -2.92 12.97
N ASP A 65 5.93 -4.21 12.72
CA ASP A 65 7.28 -4.80 12.71
C ASP A 65 7.81 -5.10 11.30
N TRP A 66 7.06 -4.68 10.26
CA TRP A 66 7.29 -5.10 8.88
C TRP A 66 8.61 -4.60 8.29
N ASP A 67 9.12 -3.45 8.75
CA ASP A 67 10.43 -2.92 8.33
C ASP A 67 11.57 -3.95 8.51
N SER A 68 11.46 -4.86 9.49
CA SER A 68 12.43 -5.93 9.74
C SER A 68 12.19 -7.23 8.94
N ARG A 69 11.02 -7.37 8.31
CA ARG A 69 10.52 -8.61 7.69
C ARG A 69 10.53 -8.57 6.17
N VAL A 70 10.46 -7.38 5.58
CA VAL A 70 10.42 -7.21 4.12
C VAL A 70 11.75 -7.53 3.46
N LYS A 71 11.71 -8.13 2.28
CA LYS A 71 12.88 -8.38 1.43
C LYS A 71 12.92 -7.36 0.32
N THR A 72 14.01 -6.58 0.24
CA THR A 72 14.15 -5.57 -0.80
C THR A 72 14.52 -6.22 -2.14
N PRO A 73 13.81 -5.90 -3.24
CA PRO A 73 14.17 -6.32 -4.60
C PRO A 73 15.63 -5.99 -4.99
N THR A 74 16.19 -6.72 -5.95
CA THR A 74 17.60 -6.53 -6.37
C THR A 74 17.74 -5.44 -7.42
N THR A 75 16.70 -5.20 -8.21
CA THR A 75 16.66 -4.14 -9.23
C THR A 75 15.39 -3.29 -9.14
N ILE A 76 15.40 -2.10 -9.76
CA ILE A 76 14.23 -1.23 -9.81
C ILE A 76 13.10 -1.86 -10.64
N ILE A 77 13.42 -2.55 -11.73
CA ILE A 77 12.42 -3.21 -12.57
C ILE A 77 11.72 -4.33 -11.79
N GLU A 78 12.47 -5.13 -11.02
CA GLU A 78 11.88 -6.11 -10.09
C GLU A 78 10.99 -5.44 -9.05
N ALA A 79 11.41 -4.30 -8.47
CA ALA A 79 10.59 -3.57 -7.53
C ALA A 79 9.27 -3.09 -8.14
N CYS A 80 9.29 -2.68 -9.41
CA CYS A 80 8.07 -2.26 -10.10
C CYS A 80 7.15 -3.44 -10.45
N HIS A 81 7.71 -4.61 -10.81
CA HIS A 81 6.92 -5.83 -10.96
C HIS A 81 6.33 -6.30 -9.62
N LEU A 82 7.11 -6.20 -8.53
CA LEU A 82 6.62 -6.48 -7.19
C LEU A 82 5.44 -5.58 -6.83
N GLY A 83 5.56 -4.26 -7.06
CA GLY A 83 4.45 -3.33 -6.84
C GLY A 83 3.20 -3.68 -7.66
N VAL A 84 3.33 -4.05 -8.95
CA VAL A 84 2.17 -4.52 -9.73
C VAL A 84 1.51 -5.74 -9.09
N LYS A 85 2.32 -6.71 -8.65
CA LYS A 85 1.82 -7.93 -8.00
C LYS A 85 1.12 -7.60 -6.67
N ASP A 86 1.77 -6.81 -5.82
CA ASP A 86 1.26 -6.43 -4.51
C ASP A 86 -0.09 -5.69 -4.65
N GLU A 87 -0.24 -4.78 -5.61
CA GLU A 87 -1.52 -4.07 -5.82
C GLU A 87 -2.64 -4.97 -6.37
N ILE A 88 -2.32 -6.00 -7.16
CA ILE A 88 -3.33 -6.99 -7.60
C ILE A 88 -3.77 -7.86 -6.41
N GLU A 89 -2.83 -8.29 -5.57
CA GLU A 89 -3.12 -9.08 -4.37
C GLU A 89 -3.92 -8.24 -3.35
N ASN A 90 -3.56 -6.96 -3.16
CA ASN A 90 -4.28 -6.01 -2.30
C ASN A 90 -5.72 -5.77 -2.79
N ALA A 91 -5.90 -5.56 -4.09
CA ALA A 91 -7.22 -5.42 -4.70
C ALA A 91 -8.13 -6.63 -4.43
N GLN A 92 -7.59 -7.86 -4.58
CA GLN A 92 -8.29 -9.11 -4.31
C GLN A 92 -8.57 -9.30 -2.81
N MET A 93 -7.62 -8.94 -1.95
CA MET A 93 -7.81 -8.92 -0.51
C MET A 93 -9.02 -8.05 -0.16
N TYR A 94 -9.04 -6.79 -0.61
CA TYR A 94 -10.16 -5.89 -0.35
C TYR A 94 -11.50 -6.40 -0.88
N ASP A 95 -11.53 -7.07 -2.03
CA ASP A 95 -12.77 -7.71 -2.54
C ASP A 95 -13.31 -8.74 -1.53
N ARG A 96 -12.42 -9.56 -0.92
CA ARG A 96 -12.81 -10.50 0.15
C ARG A 96 -13.21 -9.77 1.44
N LEU A 97 -12.46 -8.76 1.86
CA LEU A 97 -12.72 -8.04 3.11
C LEU A 97 -14.06 -7.28 3.06
N LEU A 98 -14.39 -6.69 1.91
CA LEU A 98 -15.68 -6.03 1.69
C LEU A 98 -16.83 -7.03 1.84
N TYR A 99 -16.69 -8.25 1.30
CA TYR A 99 -17.68 -9.31 1.49
C TYR A 99 -17.79 -9.76 2.96
N SER A 100 -16.66 -9.96 3.65
CA SER A 100 -16.63 -10.38 5.06
C SER A 100 -17.16 -9.34 6.04
N THR A 101 -17.29 -8.09 5.62
CA THR A 101 -17.72 -6.95 6.45
C THR A 101 -19.11 -6.41 6.06
N ILE A 102 -19.89 -7.18 5.28
CA ILE A 102 -21.30 -6.84 4.99
C ILE A 102 -22.07 -6.58 6.29
N GLY A 103 -22.76 -5.43 6.34
CA GLY A 103 -23.49 -4.94 7.52
C GLY A 103 -22.72 -3.92 8.37
N TYR A 104 -21.43 -3.68 8.09
CA TYR A 104 -20.59 -2.68 8.76
C TYR A 104 -20.26 -1.55 7.78
N THR A 105 -21.19 -0.62 7.61
CA THR A 105 -21.16 0.38 6.53
C THR A 105 -19.98 1.35 6.60
N ASP A 106 -19.53 1.69 7.80
CA ASP A 106 -18.34 2.51 8.04
C ASP A 106 -17.04 1.80 7.68
N ILE A 107 -16.92 0.52 8.03
CA ILE A 107 -15.80 -0.33 7.61
C ILE A 107 -15.79 -0.44 6.09
N GLN A 108 -16.93 -0.80 5.48
CA GLN A 108 -17.02 -0.91 4.03
C GLN A 108 -16.69 0.39 3.30
N ALA A 109 -17.06 1.55 3.85
CA ALA A 109 -16.72 2.84 3.27
C ALA A 109 -15.20 3.06 3.21
N VAL A 110 -14.49 2.78 4.30
CA VAL A 110 -13.02 2.90 4.35
C VAL A 110 -12.37 1.87 3.42
N LEU A 111 -12.73 0.59 3.51
CA LEU A 111 -12.16 -0.47 2.66
C LEU A 111 -12.39 -0.20 1.17
N THR A 112 -13.56 0.32 0.79
CA THR A 112 -13.85 0.69 -0.60
C THR A 112 -12.96 1.83 -1.07
N GLN A 113 -12.71 2.84 -0.22
CA GLN A 113 -11.82 3.95 -0.56
C GLN A 113 -10.38 3.46 -0.78
N LEU A 114 -9.87 2.62 0.12
CA LEU A 114 -8.51 2.06 0.04
C LEU A 114 -8.36 1.18 -1.21
N GLN A 115 -9.33 0.30 -1.48
CA GLN A 115 -9.35 -0.52 -2.69
C GLN A 115 -9.31 0.34 -3.97
N ARG A 116 -10.13 1.39 -4.03
CA ARG A 116 -10.15 2.30 -5.19
C ARG A 116 -8.80 3.00 -5.36
N ALA A 117 -8.15 3.41 -4.27
CA ALA A 117 -6.82 3.98 -4.34
C ALA A 117 -5.80 2.99 -4.94
N SER A 118 -5.81 1.74 -4.50
CA SER A 118 -4.98 0.67 -5.06
C SER A 118 -5.27 0.44 -6.55
N LYS A 119 -6.54 0.14 -6.90
CA LYS A 119 -6.96 -0.21 -8.27
C LYS A 119 -6.80 0.94 -9.27
N GLU A 120 -7.22 2.15 -8.90
CA GLU A 120 -7.32 3.29 -9.82
C GLU A 120 -6.03 4.13 -9.86
N ASN A 121 -5.19 4.10 -8.81
CA ASN A 121 -4.00 4.94 -8.72
C ASN A 121 -2.68 4.14 -8.64
N HIS A 122 -2.56 3.23 -7.67
CA HIS A 122 -1.29 2.55 -7.39
C HIS A 122 -0.93 1.56 -8.50
N LEU A 123 -1.85 0.66 -8.84
CA LEU A 123 -1.64 -0.36 -9.86
C LEU A 123 -1.24 0.26 -11.21
N PRO A 124 -1.94 1.28 -11.76
CA PRO A 124 -1.51 1.95 -12.97
C PRO A 124 -0.14 2.66 -12.84
N ALA A 125 0.22 3.15 -11.64
CA ALA A 125 1.51 3.78 -11.42
C ALA A 125 2.66 2.77 -11.47
N PHE A 126 2.49 1.57 -10.90
CA PHE A 126 3.48 0.49 -11.02
C PHE A 126 3.53 -0.13 -12.41
N GLN A 127 2.38 -0.29 -13.10
CA GLN A 127 2.35 -0.73 -14.50
C GLN A 127 3.16 0.21 -15.39
N ARG A 128 2.94 1.53 -15.27
CA ARG A 128 3.77 2.53 -15.97
C ARG A 128 5.24 2.49 -15.59
N CYS A 129 5.57 2.10 -14.35
CA CYS A 129 6.97 1.92 -13.96
C CYS A 129 7.61 0.74 -14.71
N VAL A 130 6.89 -0.38 -14.82
CA VAL A 130 7.31 -1.56 -15.58
C VAL A 130 7.48 -1.21 -17.06
N GLU A 131 6.50 -0.55 -17.68
CA GLU A 131 6.55 -0.12 -19.08
C GLU A 131 7.77 0.76 -19.39
N ARG A 132 8.24 1.54 -18.41
CA ARG A 132 9.42 2.41 -18.52
C ARG A 132 10.73 1.69 -18.17
N GLY A 133 10.70 0.38 -17.95
CA GLY A 133 11.86 -0.44 -17.61
C GLY A 133 12.48 -0.09 -16.26
N GLY A 134 11.69 0.36 -15.28
CA GLY A 134 12.19 0.78 -13.98
C GLY A 134 13.00 2.10 -14.02
N ARG A 135 12.93 2.85 -15.13
CA ARG A 135 13.56 4.18 -15.20
C ARG A 135 12.70 5.16 -14.41
N GLY A 136 13.08 5.39 -13.15
CA GLY A 136 12.55 6.50 -12.37
C GLY A 136 12.78 7.80 -13.12
N GLN A 137 11.74 8.60 -13.34
CA GLN A 137 11.95 10.02 -13.60
C GLN A 137 12.54 10.59 -12.32
N LYS A 138 13.88 10.54 -12.18
CA LYS A 138 14.59 11.36 -11.21
C LYS A 138 14.05 12.77 -11.41
N ASN A 139 13.58 13.41 -10.35
CA ASN A 139 13.12 14.80 -10.42
C ASN A 139 14.18 15.60 -11.17
N ARG A 140 13.91 15.98 -12.43
CA ARG A 140 14.73 16.93 -13.19
C ARG A 140 14.47 18.32 -12.63
N ARG A 141 14.84 18.54 -11.36
CA ARG A 141 15.03 19.87 -10.79
C ARG A 141 16.52 20.15 -10.87
N GLY A 142 16.95 20.77 -11.97
CA GLY A 142 18.33 21.25 -12.12
C GLY A 142 19.05 20.79 -13.39
N GLN A 143 18.55 21.15 -14.56
CA GLN A 143 19.45 21.43 -15.68
C GLN A 143 18.84 22.53 -16.55
N CYS A 144 19.05 23.76 -16.09
CA CYS A 144 18.94 24.96 -16.90
C CYS A 144 20.30 25.68 -16.81
N CYS A 145 20.86 26.01 -17.97
CA CYS A 145 22.04 26.85 -18.21
C CYS A 145 23.42 26.28 -17.82
N LYS A 146 24.14 25.78 -18.84
CA LYS A 146 25.43 26.33 -19.25
C LYS A 146 25.48 26.40 -20.78
#